data_AF-A0A9W5PQE8-F1
#
_entry.id   AF-A0A9W5PQE8-F1
#
_cell.length_a   1.000
_cell.length_b   1.000
_cell.length_c   1.000
_cell.angle_alpha   90.00
_cell.angle_beta   90.00
_cell.angle_gamma   90.00
#
_symmetry.space_group_name_H-M   'P 1'
#
loop_
_entity.id
_entity.type
_entity.pdbx_description
1 polymer ?
#
loop_
_entity_poly.entity_id
_entity_poly.type
_entity_poly.pdbx_seq_one_letter_code
_entity_poly.pdbx_strand_id
1 'polypeptide(L)'
;MFRDNRTNELVILKEIAETLNTSNDTYHVLQAVLEKLLSVTGLTTGWIFLADENGKYTKLIDYQLPEALTYENKRPMCEGECWCLRGFVDGKLERAVNIIECKRINNAIEYNWGDTEGILHHATVPLKAGGEKFGLLNVASPGKTHFSEEELVLLQSVAFQIGTALKRTKLYENEKRRAHYYVKLERFIQDLKTIHKFNVLPEKVALRVLFEEKGIPLTDEIEARYKKINKGLWDAFEKGELSRNEVVNTRFSLLFKEYGEEVDGILFENNYRNYLEEGNQLMQGAFKFINQIQGEYELYIVTNGVSKTQDKRLRNAGLHSLFKDVFVSEDTGFQKPMKEYFDYVFERIPNFAPEEGLIIGDSLSADIKGGYVAGIDTCWFNPERKLNDSGIIPTYEVHNFEELEALLKQHV
;
A
#
# COMPACT_ATOMS: atom_id res chain seq x y z
N MET A 1 13.52 -51.88 0.61
CA MET A 1 13.50 -50.83 -0.43
C MET A 1 12.61 -49.64 -0.06
N PHE A 2 11.31 -49.80 0.28
CA PHE A 2 10.44 -48.69 0.70
C PHE A 2 10.87 -47.91 1.96
N ARG A 3 11.58 -48.55 2.89
CA ARG A 3 12.03 -47.92 4.15
C ARG A 3 13.23 -46.98 3.96
N ASP A 4 14.08 -47.25 2.98
CA ASP A 4 15.26 -46.42 2.67
C ASP A 4 14.87 -45.13 1.95
N ASN A 5 13.98 -45.20 0.96
CA ASN A 5 13.60 -44.02 0.17
C ASN A 5 12.92 -42.94 1.04
N ARG A 6 12.04 -43.38 1.95
CA ARG A 6 11.32 -42.52 2.88
C ARG A 6 12.23 -41.97 4.00
N THR A 7 13.28 -42.70 4.36
CA THR A 7 14.30 -42.21 5.30
C THR A 7 15.15 -41.14 4.61
N ASN A 8 15.52 -41.36 3.35
CA ASN A 8 16.24 -40.37 2.55
C ASN A 8 15.42 -39.08 2.37
N GLU A 9 14.15 -39.16 1.98
CA GLU A 9 13.22 -38.00 1.88
C GLU A 9 13.18 -37.17 3.17
N LEU A 10 13.06 -37.82 4.32
CA LEU A 10 13.05 -37.14 5.62
C LEU A 10 14.38 -36.44 5.92
N VAL A 11 15.50 -37.03 5.51
CA VAL A 11 16.82 -36.39 5.60
C VAL A 11 16.88 -35.16 4.69
N ILE A 12 16.35 -35.22 3.46
CA ILE A 12 16.29 -34.05 2.54
C ILE A 12 15.51 -32.91 3.19
N LEU A 13 14.29 -33.22 3.67
CA LEU A 13 13.41 -32.22 4.26
C LEU A 13 14.03 -31.62 5.52
N LYS A 14 14.77 -32.40 6.29
CA LYS A 14 15.51 -31.93 7.46
C LYS A 14 16.66 -31.00 7.07
N GLU A 15 17.52 -31.40 6.13
CA GLU A 15 18.68 -30.59 5.71
C GLU A 15 18.27 -29.27 5.04
N ILE A 16 17.19 -29.30 4.24
CA ILE A 16 16.60 -28.08 3.67
C ILE A 16 16.06 -27.18 4.78
N ALA A 17 15.33 -27.75 5.76
CA ALA A 17 14.83 -26.98 6.90
C ALA A 17 15.95 -26.33 7.71
N GLU A 18 17.04 -27.06 7.96
CA GLU A 18 18.23 -26.54 8.64
C GLU A 18 18.85 -25.39 7.84
N THR A 19 19.04 -25.57 6.52
CA THR A 19 19.59 -24.55 5.62
C THR A 19 18.75 -23.26 5.63
N LEU A 20 17.42 -23.40 5.54
CA LEU A 20 16.46 -22.29 5.60
C LEU A 20 16.49 -21.50 6.92
N ASN A 21 17.13 -22.04 7.96
CA ASN A 21 17.23 -21.43 9.28
C ASN A 21 18.62 -20.86 9.61
N THR A 22 19.61 -20.94 8.70
CA THR A 22 20.99 -20.51 8.98
C THR A 22 21.28 -19.03 8.72
N SER A 23 20.54 -18.36 7.84
CA SER A 23 20.82 -16.97 7.44
C SER A 23 19.54 -16.17 7.19
N ASN A 24 19.61 -14.86 7.41
CA ASN A 24 18.54 -13.91 7.11
C ASN A 24 18.61 -13.39 5.66
N ASP A 25 19.66 -13.75 4.91
CA ASP A 25 19.75 -13.39 3.50
C ASP A 25 18.98 -14.40 2.64
N THR A 26 17.78 -13.98 2.26
CA THR A 26 16.87 -14.75 1.40
C THR A 26 17.53 -15.27 0.14
N TYR A 27 18.40 -14.49 -0.52
CA TYR A 27 18.98 -14.90 -1.79
C TYR A 27 19.96 -16.05 -1.62
N HIS A 28 20.90 -15.89 -0.70
CA HIS A 28 21.92 -16.92 -0.43
C HIS A 28 21.28 -18.22 0.07
N VAL A 29 20.25 -18.12 0.90
CA VAL A 29 19.52 -19.28 1.41
C VAL A 29 18.76 -20.00 0.29
N LEU A 30 18.04 -19.28 -0.57
CA LEU A 30 17.30 -19.91 -1.67
C LEU A 30 18.24 -20.57 -2.68
N GLN A 31 19.39 -19.96 -2.98
CA GLN A 31 20.41 -20.56 -3.82
C GLN A 31 20.91 -21.89 -3.23
N ALA A 32 21.29 -21.89 -1.95
CA ALA A 32 21.78 -23.09 -1.27
C ALA A 32 20.73 -24.21 -1.21
N VAL A 33 19.46 -23.86 -0.97
CA VAL A 33 18.35 -24.82 -0.96
C VAL A 33 18.11 -25.40 -2.35
N LEU A 34 18.17 -24.58 -3.39
CA LEU A 34 18.01 -25.03 -4.78
C LEU A 34 19.12 -26.02 -5.16
N GLU A 35 20.38 -25.67 -4.90
CA GLU A 35 21.55 -26.53 -5.14
C GLU A 35 21.42 -27.87 -4.42
N LYS A 36 21.03 -27.82 -3.15
CA LYS A 36 20.87 -29.01 -2.32
C LYS A 36 19.71 -29.88 -2.81
N LEU A 37 18.58 -29.28 -3.14
CA LEU A 37 17.43 -30.00 -3.69
C LEU A 37 17.83 -30.78 -4.94
N LEU A 38 18.51 -30.13 -5.88
CA LEU A 38 18.95 -30.74 -7.14
C LEU A 38 19.95 -31.87 -6.89
N SER A 39 20.97 -31.62 -6.06
CA SER A 39 21.98 -32.62 -5.69
C SER A 39 21.37 -33.88 -5.09
N VAL A 40 20.35 -33.76 -4.23
CA VAL A 40 19.78 -34.91 -3.50
C VAL A 40 18.69 -35.62 -4.31
N THR A 41 17.94 -34.89 -5.14
CA THR A 41 16.94 -35.48 -6.05
C THR A 41 17.54 -36.06 -7.33
N GLY A 42 18.80 -35.75 -7.64
CA GLY A 42 19.44 -36.11 -8.91
C GLY A 42 18.91 -35.28 -10.09
N LEU A 43 18.22 -34.18 -9.82
CA LEU A 43 17.79 -33.24 -10.84
C LEU A 43 18.96 -32.33 -11.24
N THR A 44 19.02 -31.89 -12.49
CA THR A 44 20.21 -31.19 -13.00
C THR A 44 20.04 -29.68 -13.04
N THR A 45 18.82 -29.18 -13.22
CA THR A 45 18.58 -27.73 -13.31
C THR A 45 17.38 -27.31 -12.48
N GLY A 46 17.41 -26.07 -12.02
CA GLY A 46 16.25 -25.46 -11.39
C GLY A 46 16.34 -23.95 -11.35
N TRP A 47 15.19 -23.32 -11.20
CA TRP A 47 15.06 -21.88 -11.06
C TRP A 47 13.85 -21.49 -10.21
N ILE A 48 14.04 -20.43 -9.44
CA ILE A 48 13.02 -19.82 -8.61
C ILE A 48 12.70 -18.44 -9.16
N PHE A 49 11.42 -18.20 -9.46
CA PHE A 49 10.89 -16.87 -9.72
C PHE A 49 10.31 -16.33 -8.42
N LEU A 50 10.89 -15.26 -7.87
CA LEU A 50 10.25 -14.50 -6.81
C LEU A 50 9.32 -13.46 -7.44
N ALA A 51 8.05 -13.52 -7.06
CA ALA A 51 7.02 -12.63 -7.57
C ALA A 51 6.04 -12.27 -6.46
N ASP A 52 5.51 -11.05 -6.52
CA ASP A 52 4.41 -10.65 -5.64
C ASP A 52 3.07 -11.27 -6.08
N GLU A 53 2.00 -10.98 -5.33
CA GLU A 53 0.66 -11.51 -5.60
C GLU A 53 0.07 -11.06 -6.95
N ASN A 54 0.59 -9.95 -7.52
CA ASN A 54 0.20 -9.44 -8.83
C ASN A 54 1.06 -10.03 -9.97
N GLY A 55 2.01 -10.92 -9.64
CA GLY A 55 2.94 -11.48 -10.60
C GLY A 55 4.08 -10.55 -10.98
N LYS A 56 4.27 -9.44 -10.26
CA LYS A 56 5.41 -8.55 -10.49
C LYS A 56 6.67 -9.32 -10.12
N TYR A 57 7.48 -9.59 -11.13
CA TYR A 57 8.78 -10.22 -10.96
C TYR A 57 9.68 -9.34 -10.08
N THR A 58 10.29 -9.96 -9.07
CA THR A 58 11.25 -9.29 -8.19
C THR A 58 12.65 -9.85 -8.36
N LYS A 59 12.79 -11.16 -8.56
CA LYS A 59 14.12 -11.79 -8.71
C LYS A 59 14.06 -13.19 -9.32
N LEU A 60 15.14 -13.58 -10.00
CA LEU A 60 15.44 -14.94 -10.44
C LEU A 60 16.62 -15.48 -9.64
N ILE A 61 16.48 -16.71 -9.18
CA ILE A 61 17.53 -17.53 -8.60
C ILE A 61 17.58 -18.79 -9.45
N ASP A 62 18.77 -19.25 -9.82
CA ASP A 62 18.91 -20.38 -10.72
C ASP A 62 20.17 -21.18 -10.46
N TYR A 63 20.12 -22.44 -10.87
CA TYR A 63 21.25 -23.35 -10.83
C TYR A 63 21.29 -24.17 -12.11
N GLN A 64 22.43 -24.10 -12.80
CA GLN A 64 22.71 -24.82 -14.04
C GLN A 64 21.59 -24.68 -15.09
N LEU A 65 21.18 -23.43 -15.41
CA LEU A 65 20.29 -23.22 -16.54
C LEU A 65 20.98 -23.63 -17.84
N PRO A 66 20.24 -24.28 -18.77
CA PRO A 66 20.78 -24.59 -20.09
C PRO A 66 21.11 -23.30 -20.84
N GLU A 67 22.07 -23.37 -21.76
CA GLU A 67 22.58 -22.24 -22.54
C GLU A 67 21.43 -21.41 -23.13
N ALA A 68 20.43 -22.07 -23.72
CA ALA A 68 19.29 -21.43 -24.37
C ALA A 68 18.47 -20.51 -23.44
N LEU A 69 18.44 -20.79 -22.13
CA LEU A 69 17.74 -19.99 -21.14
C LEU A 69 18.62 -18.90 -20.52
N THR A 70 19.94 -18.94 -20.76
CA THR A 70 20.89 -17.90 -20.35
C THR A 70 21.14 -16.84 -21.43
N TYR A 71 20.57 -17.02 -22.63
CA TYR A 71 20.66 -16.10 -23.76
C TYR A 71 20.43 -14.64 -23.37
N GLU A 72 21.27 -13.73 -23.90
CA GLU A 72 21.23 -12.28 -23.66
C GLU A 72 21.00 -11.90 -22.18
N ASN A 73 21.90 -12.33 -21.29
CA ASN A 73 21.76 -12.10 -19.84
C ASN A 73 20.44 -12.64 -19.26
N LYS A 74 20.09 -13.88 -19.63
CA LYS A 74 18.86 -14.57 -19.17
C LYS A 74 17.58 -13.88 -19.60
N ARG A 75 17.60 -13.16 -20.74
CA ARG A 75 16.41 -12.54 -21.34
C ARG A 75 15.19 -13.48 -21.42
N PRO A 76 15.31 -14.76 -21.82
CA PRO A 76 14.17 -15.69 -21.88
C PRO A 76 13.48 -15.91 -20.53
N MET A 77 14.23 -15.75 -19.44
CA MET A 77 13.78 -15.96 -18.06
C MET A 77 13.25 -14.67 -17.41
N CYS A 78 13.75 -13.51 -17.86
CA CYS A 78 13.42 -12.21 -17.30
C CYS A 78 12.30 -11.49 -18.07
N GLU A 79 12.05 -11.83 -19.34
CA GLU A 79 11.06 -11.16 -20.18
C GLU A 79 9.91 -12.06 -20.61
N GLY A 80 8.77 -11.45 -20.93
CA GLY A 80 7.59 -12.15 -21.45
C GLY A 80 6.85 -13.00 -20.42
N GLU A 81 5.80 -13.66 -20.86
CA GLU A 81 4.88 -14.41 -19.99
C GLU A 81 4.97 -15.92 -20.24
N CYS A 82 4.71 -16.71 -19.20
CA CYS A 82 4.56 -18.16 -19.29
C CYS A 82 3.33 -18.64 -18.52
N TRP A 83 2.84 -19.83 -18.85
CA TRP A 83 1.67 -20.41 -18.18
C TRP A 83 1.87 -20.54 -16.67
N CYS A 84 3.09 -20.89 -16.22
CA CYS A 84 3.41 -21.05 -14.80
C CYS A 84 3.20 -19.74 -14.02
N LEU A 85 3.70 -18.62 -14.54
CA LEU A 85 3.53 -17.29 -13.92
C LEU A 85 2.07 -16.86 -13.96
N ARG A 86 1.36 -17.03 -15.08
CA ARG A 86 -0.07 -16.70 -15.16
C ARG A 86 -0.91 -17.56 -14.21
N GLY A 87 -0.67 -18.87 -14.18
CA GLY A 87 -1.37 -19.80 -13.30
C GLY A 87 -1.14 -19.47 -11.82
N PHE A 88 0.05 -18.99 -11.46
CA PHE A 88 0.37 -18.49 -10.13
C PHE A 88 -0.44 -17.23 -9.78
N VAL A 89 -0.46 -16.23 -10.66
CA VAL A 89 -1.22 -14.97 -10.47
C VAL A 89 -2.72 -15.26 -10.37
N ASP A 90 -3.27 -15.95 -11.36
CA ASP A 90 -4.69 -16.31 -11.47
C ASP A 90 -5.16 -17.27 -10.36
N GLY A 91 -4.26 -17.84 -9.56
CA GLY A 91 -4.59 -18.81 -8.52
C GLY A 91 -4.93 -20.21 -9.04
N LYS A 92 -4.73 -20.50 -10.32
CA LYS A 92 -4.95 -21.82 -10.92
C LYS A 92 -3.85 -22.83 -10.55
N LEU A 93 -2.67 -22.35 -10.18
CA LEU A 93 -1.54 -23.16 -9.77
C LEU A 93 -1.47 -23.24 -8.23
N GLU A 94 -2.20 -24.19 -7.66
CA GLU A 94 -2.26 -24.37 -6.21
C GLU A 94 -1.28 -25.41 -5.67
N ARG A 95 -0.84 -26.35 -6.52
CA ARG A 95 0.04 -27.47 -6.16
C ARG A 95 1.12 -27.68 -7.21
N ALA A 96 2.08 -28.55 -6.90
CA ALA A 96 3.08 -29.02 -7.84
C ALA A 96 2.42 -29.66 -9.07
N VAL A 97 2.86 -29.27 -10.27
CA VAL A 97 2.35 -29.79 -11.54
C VAL A 97 3.49 -30.05 -12.52
N ASN A 98 3.23 -30.97 -13.45
CA ASN A 98 4.06 -31.19 -14.62
C ASN A 98 3.77 -30.12 -15.69
N ILE A 99 4.82 -29.51 -16.23
CA ILE A 99 4.76 -28.59 -17.36
C ILE A 99 5.32 -29.30 -18.58
N ILE A 100 4.43 -29.59 -19.52
CA ILE A 100 4.73 -30.35 -20.74
C ILE A 100 5.14 -29.42 -21.88
N GLU A 101 4.55 -28.22 -21.94
CA GLU A 101 4.84 -27.22 -22.97
C GLU A 101 5.22 -25.89 -22.31
N CYS A 102 6.49 -25.76 -21.96
CA CYS A 102 6.98 -24.50 -21.43
C CYS A 102 7.21 -23.50 -22.57
N LYS A 103 6.41 -22.43 -22.61
CA LYS A 103 6.58 -21.34 -23.59
C LYS A 103 8.02 -20.79 -23.66
N ARG A 104 8.73 -20.74 -22.53
CA ARG A 104 10.12 -20.23 -22.50
C ARG A 104 11.09 -21.15 -23.23
N ILE A 105 10.96 -22.46 -23.00
CA ILE A 105 11.76 -23.48 -23.65
C ILE A 105 11.40 -23.57 -25.14
N ASN A 106 10.10 -23.56 -25.46
CA ASN A 106 9.62 -23.59 -26.85
C ASN A 106 10.12 -22.37 -27.64
N ASN A 107 10.04 -21.18 -27.06
CA ASN A 107 10.60 -19.98 -27.68
C ASN A 107 12.11 -20.11 -27.87
N ALA A 108 12.84 -20.64 -26.89
CA ALA A 108 14.29 -20.82 -27.01
C ALA A 108 14.68 -21.77 -28.16
N ILE A 109 13.87 -22.80 -28.41
CA ILE A 109 14.02 -23.71 -29.56
C ILE A 109 13.64 -22.99 -30.86
N GLU A 110 12.47 -22.34 -30.89
CA GLU A 110 11.92 -21.66 -32.08
C GLU A 110 12.84 -20.53 -32.58
N TYR A 111 13.38 -19.73 -31.67
CA TYR A 111 14.27 -18.61 -31.98
C TYR A 111 15.75 -19.00 -31.97
N ASN A 112 16.09 -20.27 -31.76
CA ASN A 112 17.45 -20.81 -31.73
C ASN A 112 18.39 -20.04 -30.78
N TRP A 113 17.97 -19.87 -29.53
CA TRP A 113 18.71 -19.12 -28.50
C TRP A 113 19.87 -19.90 -27.84
N GLY A 114 20.06 -21.17 -28.19
CA GLY A 114 21.13 -22.03 -27.66
C GLY A 114 20.66 -23.46 -27.44
N ASP A 115 21.51 -24.32 -26.85
CA ASP A 115 21.13 -25.68 -26.48
C ASP A 115 20.23 -25.70 -25.24
N THR A 116 19.15 -26.49 -25.30
CA THR A 116 18.25 -26.75 -24.17
C THR A 116 18.68 -27.95 -23.33
N GLU A 117 19.77 -28.63 -23.71
CA GLU A 117 20.28 -29.85 -23.08
C GLU A 117 19.25 -30.99 -23.05
N GLY A 118 18.33 -31.02 -24.01
CA GLY A 118 17.23 -31.99 -24.05
C GLY A 118 16.17 -31.78 -22.96
N ILE A 119 16.13 -30.60 -22.35
CA ILE A 119 15.10 -30.22 -21.39
C ILE A 119 13.88 -29.69 -22.15
N LEU A 120 12.80 -30.46 -22.11
CA LEU A 120 11.52 -30.11 -22.72
C LEU A 120 10.39 -29.94 -21.68
N HIS A 121 10.56 -30.56 -20.51
CA HIS A 121 9.56 -30.61 -19.45
C HIS A 121 10.19 -30.14 -18.15
N HIS A 122 9.38 -29.54 -17.28
CA HIS A 122 9.80 -29.22 -15.92
C HIS A 122 8.64 -29.38 -14.95
N ALA A 123 8.93 -29.57 -13.66
CA ALA A 123 7.94 -29.42 -12.62
C ALA A 123 7.88 -27.94 -12.20
N THR A 124 6.69 -27.45 -11.87
CA THR A 124 6.50 -26.13 -11.26
C THR A 124 5.72 -26.28 -9.98
N VAL A 125 6.18 -25.61 -8.93
CA VAL A 125 5.54 -25.60 -7.61
C VAL A 125 5.39 -24.17 -7.11
N PRO A 126 4.20 -23.74 -6.66
CA PRO A 126 4.01 -22.42 -6.07
C PRO A 126 4.66 -22.35 -4.67
N LEU A 127 5.41 -21.27 -4.43
CA LEU A 127 5.94 -20.90 -3.12
C LEU A 127 4.87 -20.10 -2.38
N LYS A 128 4.23 -20.70 -1.37
CA LYS A 128 3.13 -20.10 -0.61
C LYS A 128 3.22 -20.43 0.87
N ALA A 129 2.68 -19.55 1.72
CA ALA A 129 2.51 -19.81 3.16
C ALA A 129 1.23 -19.16 3.70
N GLY A 130 0.26 -19.99 4.08
CA GLY A 130 -1.10 -19.52 4.34
C GLY A 130 -1.73 -18.98 3.05
N GLY A 131 -2.32 -17.79 3.12
CA GLY A 131 -2.88 -17.09 1.95
C GLY A 131 -1.87 -16.33 1.10
N GLU A 132 -0.62 -16.18 1.57
CA GLU A 132 0.39 -15.38 0.88
C GLU A 132 1.15 -16.19 -0.17
N LYS A 133 1.41 -15.55 -1.31
CA LYS A 133 2.16 -16.10 -2.44
C LYS A 133 3.51 -15.37 -2.59
N PHE A 134 4.58 -16.13 -2.82
CA PHE A 134 5.95 -15.59 -2.85
C PHE A 134 6.70 -15.87 -4.17
N GLY A 135 6.21 -16.79 -4.99
CA GLY A 135 6.87 -17.14 -6.24
C GLY A 135 6.64 -18.56 -6.71
N LEU A 136 7.55 -19.03 -7.56
CA LEU A 136 7.53 -20.35 -8.19
C LEU A 136 8.90 -21.02 -8.06
N LEU A 137 8.92 -22.28 -7.67
CA LEU A 137 10.06 -23.17 -7.82
C LEU A 137 9.85 -24.02 -9.08
N ASN A 138 10.87 -24.10 -9.92
CA ASN A 138 10.87 -24.92 -11.13
C ASN A 138 12.11 -25.79 -11.14
N VAL A 139 11.96 -27.05 -11.56
CA VAL A 139 13.07 -28.01 -11.65
C VAL A 139 12.91 -28.87 -12.89
N ALA A 140 14.03 -29.23 -13.51
CA ALA A 140 14.08 -29.97 -14.76
C ALA A 140 15.33 -30.86 -14.84
N SER A 141 15.29 -31.83 -15.76
CA SER A 141 16.46 -32.65 -16.13
C SER A 141 16.42 -33.02 -17.61
N PRO A 142 17.59 -33.15 -18.28
CA PRO A 142 17.71 -33.70 -19.63
C PRO A 142 16.93 -34.99 -19.82
N GLY A 143 16.12 -35.06 -20.88
CA GLY A 143 15.37 -36.26 -21.25
C GLY A 143 14.24 -36.66 -20.29
N LYS A 144 14.02 -35.93 -19.19
CA LYS A 144 12.88 -36.18 -18.29
C LYS A 144 11.61 -35.66 -18.94
N THR A 145 10.65 -36.55 -19.15
CA THR A 145 9.35 -36.23 -19.78
C THR A 145 8.21 -36.09 -18.77
N HIS A 146 8.41 -36.58 -17.54
CA HIS A 146 7.40 -36.54 -16.49
C HIS A 146 8.02 -36.64 -15.09
N PHE A 147 7.37 -35.99 -14.12
CA PHE A 147 7.63 -36.08 -12.68
C PHE A 147 6.52 -36.90 -12.03
N SER A 148 6.89 -37.95 -11.28
CA SER A 148 5.95 -38.81 -10.57
C SER A 148 5.23 -38.06 -9.45
N GLU A 149 4.09 -38.59 -9.01
CA GLU A 149 3.36 -38.02 -7.86
C GLU A 149 4.24 -37.95 -6.60
N GLU A 150 5.11 -38.94 -6.37
CA GLU A 150 6.05 -38.93 -5.25
C GLU A 150 7.06 -37.77 -5.35
N GLU A 151 7.62 -37.54 -6.56
CA GLU A 151 8.53 -36.41 -6.82
C GLU A 151 7.80 -35.07 -6.62
N LEU A 152 6.57 -34.94 -7.13
CA LEU A 152 5.77 -33.72 -6.97
C LEU A 152 5.42 -33.44 -5.51
N VAL A 153 5.11 -34.46 -4.71
CA VAL A 153 4.84 -34.33 -3.27
C VAL A 153 6.09 -33.89 -2.51
N LEU A 154 7.27 -34.43 -2.86
CA LEU A 154 8.54 -33.99 -2.28
C LEU A 154 8.82 -32.51 -2.61
N LEU A 155 8.70 -32.14 -3.89
CA LEU A 155 8.89 -30.75 -4.33
C LEU A 155 7.88 -29.80 -3.67
N GLN A 156 6.62 -30.23 -3.50
CA GLN A 156 5.59 -29.48 -2.77
C GLN A 156 5.97 -29.26 -1.31
N SER A 157 6.55 -30.27 -0.66
CA SER A 157 6.99 -30.19 0.73
C SER A 157 8.15 -29.23 0.90
N VAL A 158 9.10 -29.24 -0.04
CA VAL A 158 10.23 -28.30 -0.07
C VAL A 158 9.74 -26.87 -0.34
N ALA A 159 8.85 -26.68 -1.32
CA ALA A 159 8.25 -25.39 -1.62
C ALA A 159 7.48 -24.79 -0.43
N PHE A 160 6.79 -25.63 0.36
CA PHE A 160 6.11 -25.21 1.57
C PHE A 160 7.08 -24.68 2.65
N GLN A 161 8.22 -25.35 2.84
CA GLN A 161 9.26 -24.89 3.76
C GLN A 161 9.86 -23.56 3.30
N ILE A 162 10.16 -23.44 2.00
CA ILE A 162 10.65 -22.20 1.39
C ILE A 162 9.64 -21.07 1.60
N GLY A 163 8.35 -21.30 1.29
CA GLY A 163 7.30 -20.30 1.46
C GLY A 163 7.16 -19.83 2.92
N THR A 164 7.27 -20.76 3.87
CA THR A 164 7.20 -20.44 5.31
C THR A 164 8.40 -19.60 5.76
N ALA A 165 9.61 -19.92 5.28
CA ALA A 165 10.80 -19.13 5.54
C ALA A 165 10.69 -17.72 4.94
N LEU A 166 10.18 -17.60 3.70
CA LEU A 166 9.95 -16.30 3.05
C LEU A 166 8.94 -15.44 3.81
N LYS A 167 7.84 -16.03 4.28
CA LYS A 167 6.87 -15.34 5.14
C LYS A 167 7.51 -14.84 6.43
N ARG A 168 8.32 -15.68 7.09
CA ARG A 168 9.04 -15.29 8.31
C ARG A 168 9.98 -14.12 8.04
N THR A 169 10.76 -14.15 6.95
CA THR A 169 11.65 -13.03 6.60
C THR A 169 10.87 -11.75 6.31
N LYS A 170 9.77 -11.82 5.55
CA LYS A 170 8.89 -10.68 5.28
C LYS A 170 8.32 -10.08 6.57
N LEU A 171 7.86 -10.91 7.50
CA LEU A 171 7.36 -10.47 8.81
C LEU A 171 8.46 -9.81 9.64
N TYR A 172 9.66 -10.40 9.67
CA TYR A 172 10.80 -9.84 10.39
C TYR A 172 11.23 -8.48 9.82
N GLU A 173 11.27 -8.33 8.49
CA GLU A 173 11.57 -7.04 7.85
C GLU A 173 10.50 -5.98 8.14
N ASN A 174 9.22 -6.37 8.17
CA ASN A 174 8.12 -5.48 8.51
C ASN A 174 8.19 -5.04 9.98
N GLU A 175 8.47 -5.95 10.91
CA GLU A 175 8.67 -5.63 12.32
C GLU A 175 9.91 -4.76 12.54
N LYS A 176 11.03 -5.04 11.84
CA LYS A 176 12.23 -4.19 11.89
C LYS A 176 11.95 -2.79 11.35
N ARG A 177 11.20 -2.68 10.24
CA ARG A 177 10.72 -1.38 9.71
C ARG A 177 9.87 -0.67 10.76
N ARG A 178 8.87 -1.33 11.33
CA ARG A 178 8.02 -0.79 12.41
C ARG A 178 8.83 -0.32 13.61
N ALA A 179 9.76 -1.14 14.11
CA ALA A 179 10.64 -0.77 15.22
C ALA A 179 11.51 0.45 14.88
N HIS A 180 12.07 0.51 13.66
CA HIS A 180 12.82 1.68 13.19
C HIS A 180 11.94 2.93 13.12
N TYR A 181 10.68 2.80 12.67
CA TYR A 181 9.69 3.87 12.72
C TYR A 181 9.35 4.28 14.15
N TYR A 182 9.18 3.35 15.09
CA TYR A 182 8.92 3.67 16.50
C TYR A 182 10.09 4.41 17.14
N VAL A 183 11.34 4.05 16.86
CA VAL A 183 12.51 4.80 17.33
C VAL A 183 12.56 6.19 16.70
N LYS A 184 12.26 6.33 15.39
CA LYS A 184 12.10 7.64 14.74
C LYS A 184 10.97 8.45 15.38
N LEU A 185 9.86 7.80 15.72
CA LEU A 185 8.69 8.41 16.36
C LEU A 185 8.97 8.82 17.80
N GLU A 186 9.71 8.03 18.59
CA GLU A 186 10.10 8.38 19.97
C GLU A 186 11.07 9.55 20.00
N ARG A 187 12.08 9.54 19.12
CA ARG A 187 12.99 10.67 18.94
C ARG A 187 12.21 11.93 18.53
N PHE A 188 11.23 11.75 17.65
CA PHE A 188 10.31 12.81 17.24
C PHE A 188 9.35 13.27 18.36
N ILE A 189 8.89 12.39 19.25
CA ILE A 189 8.09 12.76 20.43
C ILE A 189 8.94 13.57 21.43
N GLN A 190 10.22 13.24 21.58
CA GLN A 190 11.15 14.05 22.37
C GLN A 190 11.38 15.43 21.74
N ASP A 191 11.50 15.51 20.42
CA ASP A 191 11.60 16.79 19.68
C ASP A 191 10.27 17.57 19.66
N LEU A 192 9.13 16.88 19.77
CA LEU A 192 7.77 17.46 19.83
C LEU A 192 7.46 18.15 21.15
N LYS A 193 8.10 17.76 22.27
CA LYS A 193 7.95 18.49 23.56
C LYS A 193 8.36 19.96 23.45
N THR A 194 9.07 20.33 22.39
CA THR A 194 9.58 21.67 22.17
C THR A 194 8.75 22.51 21.17
N ILE A 195 7.73 21.96 20.48
CA ILE A 195 7.05 22.67 19.37
C ILE A 195 5.51 22.58 19.45
N HIS A 196 4.85 23.75 19.49
CA HIS A 196 3.43 23.98 19.86
C HIS A 196 2.43 24.14 18.67
N LYS A 197 2.45 23.32 17.60
CA LYS A 197 1.48 23.49 16.48
C LYS A 197 1.01 22.15 15.86
N PHE A 198 -0.31 21.88 15.89
CA PHE A 198 -0.87 20.53 15.71
C PHE A 198 -1.65 20.25 14.40
N ASN A 199 -2.07 21.26 13.61
CA ASN A 199 -2.78 21.03 12.34
C ASN A 199 -1.87 20.85 11.11
N VAL A 200 -0.55 20.88 11.29
CA VAL A 200 0.47 20.79 10.22
C VAL A 200 1.09 19.38 10.13
N LEU A 201 0.76 18.47 11.06
CA LEU A 201 1.56 17.27 11.31
C LEU A 201 1.52 16.20 10.19
N PRO A 202 0.36 15.72 9.69
CA PRO A 202 0.34 14.61 8.73
C PRO A 202 0.98 14.98 7.39
N GLU A 203 0.70 16.20 6.90
CA GLU A 203 1.27 16.71 5.66
C GLU A 203 2.78 16.96 5.76
N LYS A 204 3.24 17.61 6.84
CA LYS A 204 4.68 17.84 7.06
C LYS A 204 5.46 16.53 7.21
N VAL A 205 4.85 15.53 7.85
CA VAL A 205 5.44 14.18 7.98
C VAL A 205 5.52 13.48 6.63
N ALA A 206 4.42 13.47 5.86
CA ALA A 206 4.39 12.85 4.54
C ALA A 206 5.39 13.52 3.57
N LEU A 207 5.51 14.85 3.62
CA LEU A 207 6.53 15.59 2.87
C LEU A 207 7.94 15.20 3.31
N ARG A 208 8.22 15.16 4.61
CA ARG A 208 9.58 14.84 5.10
C ARG A 208 10.02 13.44 4.66
N VAL A 209 9.15 12.44 4.77
CA VAL A 209 9.46 11.07 4.35
C VAL A 209 9.68 10.99 2.83
N LEU A 210 8.81 11.64 2.06
CA LEU A 210 8.94 11.71 0.60
C LEU A 210 10.28 12.31 0.17
N PHE A 211 10.71 13.39 0.83
CA PHE A 211 11.95 14.09 0.54
C PHE A 211 13.19 13.31 1.02
N GLU A 212 13.14 12.69 2.20
CA GLU A 212 14.20 11.81 2.73
C GLU A 212 14.50 10.64 1.77
N GLU A 213 13.47 9.96 1.26
CA GLU A 213 13.67 8.83 0.33
C GLU A 213 14.34 9.22 -0.99
N LYS A 214 14.16 10.47 -1.41
CA LYS A 214 14.76 11.01 -2.63
C LYS A 214 16.16 11.58 -2.39
N GLY A 215 16.63 11.60 -1.14
CA GLY A 215 17.90 12.22 -0.78
C GLY A 215 17.89 13.73 -0.91
N ILE A 216 16.70 14.36 -0.92
CA ILE A 216 16.54 15.80 -1.09
C ILE A 216 16.20 16.41 0.28
N PRO A 217 16.95 17.40 0.79
CA PRO A 217 16.64 18.02 2.07
C PRO A 217 15.34 18.82 1.96
N LEU A 218 14.36 18.52 2.83
CA LEU A 218 13.17 19.36 3.00
C LEU A 218 13.52 20.56 3.90
N THR A 219 13.84 21.70 3.29
CA THR A 219 14.03 22.96 4.01
C THR A 219 12.69 23.62 4.33
N ASP A 220 12.65 24.51 5.33
CA ASP A 220 11.44 25.27 5.66
C ASP A 220 10.96 26.12 4.46
N GLU A 221 11.88 26.57 3.61
CA GLU A 221 11.58 27.29 2.37
C GLU A 221 10.82 26.40 1.36
N ILE A 222 11.30 25.17 1.14
CA ILE A 222 10.64 24.20 0.25
C ILE A 222 9.27 23.82 0.80
N GLU A 223 9.13 23.60 2.11
CA GLU A 223 7.84 23.28 2.73
C GLU A 223 6.83 24.44 2.56
N ALA A 224 7.26 25.67 2.83
CA ALA A 224 6.43 26.85 2.63
C ALA A 224 6.04 27.03 1.16
N ARG A 225 6.96 26.72 0.23
CA ARG A 225 6.68 26.81 -1.20
C ARG A 225 5.68 25.75 -1.65
N TYR A 226 5.86 24.51 -1.21
CA TYR A 226 4.88 23.44 -1.45
C TYR A 226 3.49 23.83 -0.94
N LYS A 227 3.37 24.36 0.29
CA LYS A 227 2.07 24.79 0.84
C LYS A 227 1.40 25.84 -0.02
N LYS A 228 2.17 26.80 -0.56
CA LYS A 228 1.66 27.84 -1.45
C LYS A 228 1.19 27.28 -2.80
N ILE A 229 1.96 26.37 -3.41
CA ILE A 229 1.58 25.68 -4.66
C ILE A 229 0.33 24.84 -4.43
N ASN A 230 0.34 23.99 -3.40
CA ASN A 230 -0.78 23.10 -3.07
C ASN A 230 -2.05 23.90 -2.83
N LYS A 231 -2.00 24.96 -2.00
CA LYS A 231 -3.15 25.84 -1.77
C LYS A 231 -3.67 26.46 -3.07
N GLY A 232 -2.79 27.02 -3.90
CA GLY A 232 -3.22 27.66 -5.15
C GLY A 232 -3.89 26.69 -6.14
N LEU A 233 -3.44 25.44 -6.20
CA LEU A 233 -4.06 24.40 -7.03
C LEU A 233 -5.43 23.98 -6.49
N TRP A 234 -5.57 23.85 -5.16
CA TRP A 234 -6.87 23.59 -4.53
C TRP A 234 -7.85 24.75 -4.72
N ASP A 235 -7.40 26.00 -4.59
CA ASP A 235 -8.21 27.19 -4.85
C ASP A 235 -8.72 27.21 -6.32
N ALA A 236 -7.90 26.77 -7.28
CA ALA A 236 -8.29 26.66 -8.70
C ALA A 236 -9.30 25.52 -8.94
N PHE A 237 -9.14 24.40 -8.25
CA PHE A 237 -10.12 23.30 -8.26
C PHE A 237 -11.46 23.70 -7.65
N GLU A 238 -11.48 24.50 -6.57
CA GLU A 238 -12.70 25.03 -5.98
C GLU A 238 -13.46 25.98 -6.92
N LYS A 239 -12.73 26.67 -7.81
CA LYS A 239 -13.30 27.53 -8.86
C LYS A 239 -13.72 26.77 -10.13
N GLY A 240 -13.45 25.46 -10.20
CA GLY A 240 -13.71 24.63 -11.38
C GLY A 240 -12.72 24.84 -12.54
N GLU A 241 -11.56 25.47 -12.29
CA GLU A 241 -10.54 25.76 -13.30
C GLU A 241 -9.61 24.55 -13.55
N LEU A 242 -9.46 23.67 -12.55
CA LEU A 242 -8.68 22.44 -12.63
C LEU A 242 -9.54 21.26 -12.19
N SER A 243 -9.26 20.08 -12.75
CA SER A 243 -9.74 18.83 -12.20
C SER A 243 -8.90 18.40 -10.98
N ARG A 244 -9.49 17.59 -10.12
CA ARG A 244 -8.81 17.02 -8.95
C ARG A 244 -7.54 16.25 -9.31
N ASN A 245 -7.59 15.46 -10.40
CA ASN A 245 -6.45 14.67 -10.87
C ASN A 245 -5.30 15.58 -11.30
N GLU A 246 -5.60 16.73 -11.90
CA GLU A 246 -4.57 17.71 -12.24
C GLU A 246 -3.94 18.31 -10.97
N VAL A 247 -4.73 18.65 -9.94
CA VAL A 247 -4.19 19.17 -8.67
C VAL A 247 -3.19 18.21 -8.05
N VAL A 248 -3.59 16.96 -7.82
CA VAL A 248 -2.77 16.00 -7.05
C VAL A 248 -1.56 15.51 -7.85
N ASN A 249 -1.69 15.34 -9.17
CA ASN A 249 -0.60 14.81 -9.99
C ASN A 249 0.39 15.87 -10.47
N THR A 250 0.09 17.17 -10.35
CA THR A 250 1.00 18.24 -10.82
C THR A 250 1.73 18.97 -9.71
N ARG A 251 1.19 19.00 -8.47
CA ARG A 251 1.76 19.78 -7.36
C ARG A 251 3.24 19.49 -7.07
N PHE A 252 3.67 18.23 -7.16
CA PHE A 252 5.07 17.86 -6.97
C PHE A 252 5.92 18.18 -8.20
N SER A 253 5.44 17.89 -9.41
CA SER A 253 6.17 18.28 -10.63
C SER A 253 6.39 19.79 -10.71
N LEU A 254 5.39 20.60 -10.33
CA LEU A 254 5.52 22.05 -10.27
C LEU A 254 6.54 22.49 -9.21
N LEU A 255 6.49 21.89 -8.02
CA LEU A 255 7.45 22.19 -6.95
C LEU A 255 8.88 21.88 -7.38
N PHE A 256 9.15 20.65 -7.84
CA PHE A 256 10.51 20.21 -8.17
C PHE A 256 11.08 20.93 -9.40
N LYS A 257 10.23 21.30 -10.36
CA LYS A 257 10.63 22.11 -11.52
C LYS A 257 11.21 23.46 -11.13
N GLU A 258 10.72 24.08 -10.05
CA GLU A 258 11.29 25.34 -9.53
C GLU A 258 12.70 25.18 -8.95
N TYR A 259 13.06 23.97 -8.54
CA TYR A 259 14.39 23.63 -8.03
C TYR A 259 15.28 22.95 -9.09
N GLY A 260 14.86 22.95 -10.37
CA GLY A 260 15.64 22.41 -11.48
C GLY A 260 15.55 20.90 -11.67
N GLU A 261 14.62 20.23 -11.00
CA GLU A 261 14.41 18.78 -11.05
C GLU A 261 13.12 18.44 -11.82
N GLU A 262 13.20 17.48 -12.74
CA GLU A 262 12.01 16.91 -13.37
C GLU A 262 11.62 15.61 -12.67
N VAL A 263 10.41 15.56 -12.12
CA VAL A 263 9.87 14.39 -11.42
C VAL A 263 8.54 13.95 -12.02
N ASP A 264 8.32 12.64 -11.99
CA ASP A 264 7.01 12.05 -12.25
C ASP A 264 6.05 12.38 -11.10
N GLY A 265 5.17 13.35 -11.34
CA GLY A 265 4.21 13.83 -10.35
C GLY A 265 3.18 12.78 -9.93
N ILE A 266 2.88 11.80 -10.79
CA ILE A 266 1.97 10.69 -10.46
C ILE A 266 2.67 9.74 -9.49
N LEU A 267 3.93 9.39 -9.76
CA LEU A 267 4.72 8.54 -8.87
C LEU A 267 4.92 9.21 -7.50
N PHE A 268 5.25 10.50 -7.49
CA PHE A 268 5.41 11.27 -6.25
C PHE A 268 4.11 11.40 -5.47
N GLU A 269 2.98 11.63 -6.16
CA GLU A 269 1.66 11.66 -5.53
C GLU A 269 1.31 10.33 -4.88
N ASN A 270 1.53 9.21 -5.58
CA ASN A 270 1.26 7.89 -5.04
C ASN A 270 2.07 7.61 -3.76
N ASN A 271 3.36 7.94 -3.77
CA ASN A 271 4.22 7.77 -2.59
C ASN A 271 3.80 8.69 -1.45
N TYR A 272 3.59 9.98 -1.74
CA TYR A 272 3.10 10.96 -0.77
C TYR A 272 1.78 10.52 -0.13
N ARG A 273 0.83 10.04 -0.95
CA ARG A 273 -0.48 9.56 -0.49
C ARG A 273 -0.35 8.35 0.42
N ASN A 274 0.53 7.40 0.11
CA ASN A 274 0.80 6.26 0.98
C ASN A 274 1.27 6.71 2.37
N TYR A 275 2.21 7.67 2.47
CA TYR A 275 2.65 8.20 3.77
C TYR A 275 1.55 8.99 4.48
N LEU A 276 0.76 9.74 3.71
CA LEU A 276 -0.35 10.53 4.24
C LEU A 276 -1.48 9.62 4.77
N GLU A 277 -1.72 8.47 4.14
CA GLU A 277 -2.69 7.44 4.55
C GLU A 277 -2.29 6.69 5.82
N GLU A 278 -0.99 6.61 6.12
CA GLU A 278 -0.46 5.95 7.32
C GLU A 278 -0.46 6.88 8.55
N GLY A 279 -0.60 8.19 8.35
CA GLY A 279 -0.73 9.18 9.42
C GLY A 279 -2.11 9.12 10.13
N ASN A 280 -2.21 8.33 11.19
CA ASN A 280 -3.46 8.13 11.95
C ASN A 280 -3.58 9.00 13.21
N GLN A 281 -3.01 10.21 13.22
CA GLN A 281 -3.05 11.06 14.41
C GLN A 281 -4.36 11.84 14.49
N LEU A 282 -5.22 11.45 15.44
CA LEU A 282 -6.38 12.26 15.83
C LEU A 282 -5.94 13.51 16.58
N MET A 283 -6.70 14.60 16.42
CA MET A 283 -6.54 15.77 17.27
C MET A 283 -6.76 15.36 18.74
N GLN A 284 -5.91 15.85 19.64
CA GLN A 284 -6.02 15.55 21.06
C GLN A 284 -7.40 15.99 21.57
N GLY A 285 -8.15 15.06 22.17
CA GLY A 285 -9.52 15.30 22.63
C GLY A 285 -10.62 14.91 21.64
N ALA A 286 -10.32 14.76 20.34
CA ALA A 286 -11.33 14.46 19.31
C ALA A 286 -12.07 13.14 19.57
N PHE A 287 -11.34 12.06 19.88
CA PHE A 287 -11.96 10.76 20.18
C PHE A 287 -12.90 10.86 21.39
N LYS A 288 -12.46 11.54 22.46
CA LYS A 288 -13.25 11.73 23.68
C LYS A 288 -14.52 12.52 23.37
N PHE A 289 -14.39 13.63 22.65
CA PHE A 289 -15.50 14.49 22.24
C PHE A 289 -16.53 13.73 21.40
N ILE A 290 -16.10 13.07 20.32
CA ILE A 290 -17.01 12.27 19.46
C ILE A 290 -17.72 11.18 20.26
N ASN A 291 -16.98 10.49 21.14
CA ASN A 291 -17.56 9.44 21.97
C ASN A 291 -18.58 9.97 23.00
N GLN A 292 -18.48 11.23 23.42
CA GLN A 292 -19.44 11.88 24.30
C GLN A 292 -20.73 12.24 23.55
N ILE A 293 -20.63 12.76 22.32
CA ILE A 293 -21.80 13.31 21.60
C ILE A 293 -22.57 12.26 20.76
N GLN A 294 -21.95 11.13 20.41
CA GLN A 294 -22.58 10.10 19.55
C GLN A 294 -23.90 9.52 20.09
N GLY A 295 -24.14 9.63 21.40
CA GLY A 295 -25.36 9.14 22.04
C GLY A 295 -26.52 10.14 21.99
N GLU A 296 -26.22 11.41 21.73
CA GLU A 296 -27.17 12.52 21.72
C GLU A 296 -27.42 13.05 20.30
N TYR A 297 -26.45 12.87 19.39
CA TYR A 297 -26.50 13.38 18.02
C TYR A 297 -26.23 12.28 16.99
N GLU A 298 -26.89 12.37 15.83
CA GLU A 298 -26.52 11.56 14.68
C GLU A 298 -25.32 12.19 13.97
N LEU A 299 -24.20 11.46 13.94
CA LEU A 299 -22.94 11.95 13.41
C LEU A 299 -22.72 11.47 11.98
N TYR A 300 -22.41 12.40 11.08
CA TYR A 300 -22.06 12.13 9.69
C TYR A 300 -20.73 12.79 9.33
N ILE A 301 -19.98 12.20 8.40
CA ILE A 301 -18.75 12.81 7.87
C ILE A 301 -19.03 13.39 6.49
N VAL A 302 -18.61 14.63 6.26
CA VAL A 302 -18.65 15.29 4.94
C VAL A 302 -17.26 15.76 4.53
N THR A 303 -16.71 15.21 3.44
CA THR A 303 -15.30 15.46 3.07
C THR A 303 -15.06 15.59 1.57
N ASN A 304 -14.21 16.56 1.19
CA ASN A 304 -13.64 16.64 -0.16
C ASN A 304 -12.41 15.70 -0.34
N GLY A 305 -12.07 14.91 0.68
CA GLY A 305 -10.96 13.95 0.69
C GLY A 305 -11.18 12.74 -0.24
N VAL A 306 -10.17 11.89 -0.41
CA VAL A 306 -10.28 10.66 -1.25
C VAL A 306 -11.00 9.58 -0.45
N SER A 307 -11.96 8.90 -1.07
CA SER A 307 -12.85 7.96 -0.37
C SER A 307 -12.06 6.86 0.36
N LYS A 308 -11.16 6.19 -0.38
CA LYS A 308 -10.28 5.14 0.17
C LYS A 308 -9.37 5.64 1.30
N THR A 309 -8.80 6.83 1.17
CA THR A 309 -7.90 7.41 2.18
C THR A 309 -8.66 7.74 3.48
N GLN A 310 -9.86 8.32 3.35
CA GLN A 310 -10.65 8.75 4.49
C GLN A 310 -11.26 7.55 5.24
N ASP A 311 -11.80 6.57 4.54
CA ASP A 311 -12.31 5.32 5.14
C ASP A 311 -11.22 4.60 5.95
N LYS A 312 -10.03 4.42 5.35
CA LYS A 312 -8.88 3.76 6.00
C LYS A 312 -8.45 4.50 7.27
N ARG A 313 -8.36 5.83 7.23
CA ARG A 313 -7.99 6.65 8.40
C ARG A 313 -9.01 6.52 9.53
N LEU A 314 -10.29 6.61 9.22
CA LEU A 314 -11.37 6.50 10.20
C LEU A 314 -11.39 5.13 10.87
N ARG A 315 -11.18 4.06 10.10
CA ARG A 315 -11.08 2.69 10.65
C ARG A 315 -9.85 2.53 11.54
N ASN A 316 -8.69 2.98 11.08
CA ASN A 316 -7.45 2.91 11.86
C ASN A 316 -7.53 3.72 13.16
N ALA A 317 -8.25 4.85 13.14
CA ALA A 317 -8.46 5.70 14.29
C ALA A 317 -9.59 5.20 15.22
N GLY A 318 -10.28 4.11 14.88
CA GLY A 318 -11.40 3.59 15.65
C GLY A 318 -12.64 4.50 15.65
N LEU A 319 -12.71 5.47 14.74
CA LEU A 319 -13.81 6.43 14.64
C LEU A 319 -14.91 5.98 13.70
N HIS A 320 -14.61 5.10 12.72
CA HIS A 320 -15.57 4.71 11.69
C HIS A 320 -16.90 4.20 12.26
N SER A 321 -16.89 3.48 13.37
CA SER A 321 -18.12 2.94 13.99
C SER A 321 -18.96 3.98 14.73
N LEU A 322 -18.45 5.19 14.93
CA LEU A 322 -19.12 6.26 15.68
C LEU A 322 -19.95 7.18 14.78
N PHE A 323 -19.79 7.06 13.45
CA PHE A 323 -20.54 7.81 12.45
C PHE A 323 -21.58 6.91 11.76
N LYS A 324 -22.75 7.46 11.46
CA LYS A 324 -23.84 6.78 10.77
C LYS A 324 -23.52 6.56 9.29
N ASP A 325 -22.92 7.55 8.66
CA ASP A 325 -22.47 7.48 7.27
C ASP A 325 -21.31 8.44 6.98
N VAL A 326 -20.62 8.19 5.87
CA VAL A 326 -19.46 8.97 5.39
C VAL A 326 -19.71 9.40 3.94
N PHE A 327 -19.91 10.70 3.74
CA PHE A 327 -20.12 11.32 2.44
C PHE A 327 -18.83 11.91 1.90
N VAL A 328 -18.40 11.39 0.75
CA VAL A 328 -17.17 11.80 0.08
C VAL A 328 -17.50 12.43 -1.27
N SER A 329 -16.98 13.62 -1.55
CA SER A 329 -17.23 14.35 -2.82
C SER A 329 -16.99 13.53 -4.10
N GLU A 330 -16.04 12.59 -4.06
CA GLU A 330 -15.72 11.69 -5.18
C GLU A 330 -16.91 10.83 -5.61
N ASP A 331 -17.79 10.46 -4.67
CA ASP A 331 -18.92 9.57 -4.92
C ASP A 331 -20.14 10.32 -5.49
N THR A 332 -20.13 11.66 -5.46
CA THR A 332 -21.29 12.50 -5.79
C THR A 332 -21.13 13.26 -7.11
N GLY A 333 -19.89 13.46 -7.57
CA GLY A 333 -19.57 14.33 -8.70
C GLY A 333 -19.64 15.83 -8.37
N PHE A 334 -20.04 16.18 -7.14
CA PHE A 334 -20.08 17.54 -6.61
C PHE A 334 -19.14 17.65 -5.40
N GLN A 335 -18.82 18.87 -4.99
CA GLN A 335 -17.90 19.12 -3.88
C GLN A 335 -18.39 20.26 -3.00
N LYS A 336 -17.97 20.31 -1.73
CA LYS A 336 -18.13 21.53 -0.93
C LYS A 336 -17.37 22.68 -1.62
N PRO A 337 -17.92 23.91 -1.72
CA PRO A 337 -19.15 24.41 -1.08
C PRO A 337 -20.41 24.37 -1.97
N MET A 338 -20.46 23.56 -3.03
CA MET A 338 -21.60 23.49 -3.95
C MET A 338 -22.86 23.02 -3.22
N LYS A 339 -24.00 23.66 -3.50
CA LYS A 339 -25.29 23.31 -2.88
C LYS A 339 -25.67 21.86 -3.19
N GLU A 340 -25.39 21.42 -4.41
CA GLU A 340 -25.65 20.08 -4.94
C GLU A 340 -24.95 18.98 -4.15
N TYR A 341 -23.76 19.26 -3.60
CA TYR A 341 -23.08 18.33 -2.69
C TYR A 341 -23.88 18.15 -1.40
N PHE A 342 -24.40 19.23 -0.81
CA PHE A 342 -25.19 19.17 0.41
C PHE A 342 -26.57 18.56 0.16
N ASP A 343 -27.22 18.88 -0.97
CA ASP A 343 -28.48 18.26 -1.36
C ASP A 343 -28.32 16.74 -1.48
N TYR A 344 -27.23 16.26 -2.11
CA TYR A 344 -26.90 14.83 -2.16
C TYR A 344 -26.78 14.19 -0.77
N VAL A 345 -26.14 14.90 0.18
CA VAL A 345 -25.97 14.44 1.57
C VAL A 345 -27.33 14.36 2.27
N PHE A 346 -28.13 15.42 2.20
CA PHE A 346 -29.41 15.52 2.89
C PHE A 346 -30.42 14.48 2.42
N GLU A 347 -30.45 14.16 1.12
CA GLU A 347 -31.29 13.09 0.57
C GLU A 347 -31.00 11.70 1.17
N ARG A 348 -29.80 11.49 1.70
CA ARG A 348 -29.34 10.20 2.25
C ARG A 348 -29.40 10.14 3.78
N ILE A 349 -29.67 11.26 4.43
CA ILE A 349 -29.90 11.30 5.88
C ILE A 349 -31.41 11.17 6.13
N PRO A 350 -31.88 10.09 6.79
CA PRO A 350 -33.30 9.87 7.00
C PRO A 350 -33.95 11.00 7.82
N ASN A 351 -35.03 11.58 7.29
CA ASN A 351 -35.82 12.65 7.94
C ASN A 351 -35.02 13.90 8.31
N PHE A 352 -33.95 14.22 7.56
CA PHE A 352 -33.14 15.40 7.83
C PHE A 352 -33.88 16.71 7.51
N ALA A 353 -33.88 17.64 8.46
CA ALA A 353 -34.30 19.02 8.27
C ALA A 353 -33.06 19.94 8.37
N PRO A 354 -32.80 20.83 7.38
CA PRO A 354 -31.65 21.73 7.43
C PRO A 354 -31.58 22.59 8.70
N GLU A 355 -32.72 22.96 9.27
CA GLU A 355 -32.81 23.75 10.50
C GLU A 355 -32.29 23.02 11.75
N GLU A 356 -32.18 21.69 11.69
CA GLU A 356 -31.64 20.82 12.74
C GLU A 356 -30.18 20.42 12.47
N GLY A 357 -29.62 20.87 11.33
CA GLY A 357 -28.28 20.53 10.89
C GLY A 357 -27.22 21.51 11.37
N LEU A 358 -26.10 20.98 11.87
CA LEU A 358 -24.89 21.75 12.16
C LEU A 358 -23.71 21.14 11.39
N ILE A 359 -23.04 21.95 10.55
CA ILE A 359 -21.73 21.58 10.01
C ILE A 359 -20.61 22.12 10.89
N ILE A 360 -19.68 21.23 11.27
CA ILE A 360 -18.48 21.59 12.04
C ILE A 360 -17.27 21.36 11.14
N GLY A 361 -16.49 22.42 10.88
CA GLY A 361 -15.34 22.35 9.99
C GLY A 361 -14.32 23.45 10.23
N ASP A 362 -13.12 23.29 9.70
CA ASP A 362 -12.02 24.25 9.82
C ASP A 362 -11.90 25.19 8.60
N SER A 363 -12.56 24.85 7.48
CA SER A 363 -12.49 25.63 6.24
C SER A 363 -13.66 26.61 6.10
N LEU A 364 -13.35 27.91 6.09
CA LEU A 364 -14.32 28.97 5.80
C LEU A 364 -14.91 28.83 4.38
N SER A 365 -14.08 28.56 3.38
CA SER A 365 -14.49 28.53 1.96
C SER A 365 -15.28 27.29 1.58
N ALA A 366 -15.02 26.16 2.23
CA ALA A 366 -15.67 24.88 1.91
C ALA A 366 -16.80 24.54 2.90
N ASP A 367 -16.51 24.54 4.20
CA ASP A 367 -17.46 24.07 5.22
C ASP A 367 -18.45 25.17 5.58
N ILE A 368 -17.95 26.35 5.96
CA ILE A 368 -18.81 27.43 6.46
C ILE A 368 -19.64 28.05 5.34
N LYS A 369 -19.00 28.41 4.22
CA LYS A 369 -19.72 28.86 3.02
C LYS A 369 -20.67 27.80 2.50
N GLY A 370 -20.26 26.53 2.52
CA GLY A 370 -21.08 25.40 2.06
C GLY A 370 -22.33 25.24 2.91
N GLY A 371 -22.18 25.20 4.24
CA GLY A 371 -23.31 25.10 5.16
C GLY A 371 -24.27 26.29 5.04
N TYR A 372 -23.74 27.50 4.93
CA TYR A 372 -24.55 28.70 4.69
C TYR A 372 -25.37 28.60 3.39
N VAL A 373 -24.76 28.17 2.29
CA VAL A 373 -25.45 27.98 1.00
C VAL A 373 -26.49 26.86 1.08
N ALA A 374 -26.24 25.85 1.90
CA ALA A 374 -27.13 24.71 2.13
C ALA A 374 -28.25 25.00 3.15
N GLY A 375 -28.22 26.14 3.83
CA GLY A 375 -29.23 26.55 4.82
C GLY A 375 -29.11 25.83 6.17
N ILE A 376 -27.91 25.35 6.53
CA ILE A 376 -27.63 24.71 7.83
C ILE A 376 -26.78 25.61 8.72
N ASP A 377 -26.87 25.43 10.03
CA ASP A 377 -25.99 26.12 10.97
C ASP A 377 -24.54 25.70 10.78
N THR A 378 -23.62 26.64 11.04
CA THR A 378 -22.18 26.45 10.77
C THR A 378 -21.35 26.76 12.02
N CYS A 379 -20.47 25.84 12.40
CA CYS A 379 -19.50 26.02 13.47
C CYS A 379 -18.08 25.96 12.91
N TRP A 380 -17.40 27.11 12.96
CA TRP A 380 -16.00 27.20 12.59
C TRP A 380 -15.10 26.75 13.74
N PHE A 381 -14.45 25.61 13.56
CA PHE A 381 -13.48 25.08 14.51
C PHE A 381 -12.10 25.70 14.25
N ASN A 382 -11.75 26.73 15.01
CA ASN A 382 -10.58 27.58 14.80
C ASN A 382 -9.59 27.55 15.99
N PRO A 383 -8.90 26.42 16.26
CA PRO A 383 -8.02 26.28 17.42
C PRO A 383 -6.80 27.21 17.37
N GLU A 384 -6.43 27.67 16.17
CA GLU A 384 -5.30 28.57 15.95
C GLU A 384 -5.68 30.05 16.04
N ARG A 385 -6.97 30.37 16.28
CA ARG A 385 -7.48 31.76 16.33
C ARG A 385 -7.09 32.56 15.09
N LYS A 386 -7.22 31.95 13.91
CA LYS A 386 -6.99 32.60 12.62
C LYS A 386 -7.93 33.80 12.48
N LEU A 387 -7.43 34.89 11.93
CA LEU A 387 -8.27 36.04 11.57
C LEU A 387 -9.17 35.66 10.39
N ASN A 388 -10.44 36.08 10.46
CA ASN A 388 -11.39 35.90 9.36
C ASN A 388 -11.44 37.18 8.51
N ASP A 389 -10.71 37.19 7.40
CA ASP A 389 -10.67 38.25 6.40
C ASP A 389 -11.50 37.91 5.14
N SER A 390 -12.19 36.78 5.14
CA SER A 390 -12.89 36.23 3.97
C SER A 390 -14.26 36.85 3.69
N GLY A 391 -14.84 37.53 4.68
CA GLY A 391 -16.23 38.00 4.64
C GLY A 391 -17.28 36.89 4.85
N ILE A 392 -16.86 35.64 5.02
CA ILE A 392 -17.74 34.50 5.33
C ILE A 392 -17.98 34.49 6.83
N ILE A 393 -19.23 34.62 7.27
CA ILE A 393 -19.59 34.70 8.70
C ILE A 393 -20.14 33.34 9.15
N PRO A 394 -19.45 32.60 10.04
CA PRO A 394 -20.01 31.38 10.63
C PRO A 394 -21.12 31.70 11.63
N THR A 395 -22.02 30.75 11.88
CA THR A 395 -23.02 30.87 12.96
C THR A 395 -22.33 30.88 14.32
N TYR A 396 -21.35 29.98 14.50
CA TYR A 396 -20.57 29.83 15.72
C TYR A 396 -19.08 29.74 15.39
N GLU A 397 -18.23 30.22 16.29
CA GLU A 397 -16.78 30.01 16.25
C GLU A 397 -16.34 29.43 17.59
N VAL A 398 -15.54 28.36 17.55
CA VAL A 398 -15.00 27.70 18.75
C VAL A 398 -13.51 27.43 18.57
N HIS A 399 -12.76 27.41 19.66
CA HIS A 399 -11.31 27.24 19.64
C HIS A 399 -10.81 25.92 20.24
N ASN A 400 -11.70 25.13 20.85
CA ASN A 400 -11.36 23.85 21.47
C ASN A 400 -12.62 22.98 21.61
N PHE A 401 -12.42 21.72 22.00
CA PHE A 401 -13.52 20.77 22.15
C PHE A 401 -14.42 21.08 23.34
N GLU A 402 -13.92 21.74 24.39
CA GLU A 402 -14.71 22.15 25.55
C GLU A 402 -15.74 23.23 25.18
N GLU A 403 -15.35 24.22 24.38
CA GLU A 403 -16.24 25.25 23.84
C GLU A 403 -17.28 24.63 22.90
N LEU A 404 -16.86 23.67 22.07
CA LEU A 404 -17.77 22.95 21.19
C LEU A 404 -18.79 22.09 21.97
N GLU A 405 -18.35 21.41 23.03
CA GLU A 405 -19.23 20.65 23.92
C GLU A 405 -20.23 21.57 24.65
N ALA A 406 -19.78 22.76 25.08
CA ALA A 406 -20.64 23.76 25.70
C ALA A 406 -21.69 24.31 24.71
N LEU A 407 -21.31 24.55 23.45
CA LEU A 407 -22.21 24.98 22.40
C LEU A 407 -23.32 23.97 22.16
N LEU A 408 -22.95 22.69 21.99
CA LEU A 408 -23.93 21.62 21.74
C LEU A 408 -24.92 21.47 22.90
N LYS A 409 -24.48 21.62 24.16
CA LYS A 409 -25.36 21.57 25.33
C LYS A 409 -26.36 22.73 25.45
N GLN A 410 -26.11 23.86 24.78
CA GLN A 410 -27.01 25.02 24.80
C GLN A 410 -28.15 24.92 23.78
N HIS A 411 -28.04 24.03 22.79
CA HIS A 411 -28.98 23.85 21.69
C HIS A 411 -29.81 22.54 21.78
N VAL A 412 -30.11 22.08 23.01
CA VAL A 412 -31.05 20.97 23.27
C VAL A 412 -32.49 21.40 23.11
#